data_AF-A0A843GME3-F1
#
_entry.id   AF-A0A843GME3-F1
#
_cell.length_a   1.000
_cell.length_b   1.000
_cell.length_c   1.000
_cell.angle_alpha   90.00
_cell.angle_beta   90.00
_cell.angle_gamma   90.00
#
_symmetry.space_group_name_H-M   'P 1'
#
loop_
_entity.id
_entity.type
_entity.pdbx_description
1 polymer ?
#
loop_
_entity_poly.entity_id
_entity_poly.type
_entity_poly.pdbx_seq_one_letter_code
_entity_poly.pdbx_strand_id
1 'polypeptide(L)'
;MTKKELQDYYNINSLCFIEYDVMQTQTYFYERESSYWKKHWKKTRSVMKRYKCKLIHHGDFSEFMGSYSDSLNKIKIMPPAVFVQIEDNEFTGICNYYKTLWHEIFHCIIHHEFHVNMLLKYEAEEMIVEEAVRDIVLNDICPEYYQYLNNKGDLVNVRNKFKKECDEYIEVYRKKLLYDEKDKKQFEIYKCHIINKLKEIYNKCK
;
A
#
# COMPACT_ATOMS: atom_id res chain seq x y z
N MET A 1 -22.56 -11.37 -8.54
CA MET A 1 -21.35 -11.92 -9.18
C MET A 1 -20.53 -12.59 -8.09
N THR A 2 -20.32 -13.90 -8.18
CA THR A 2 -19.56 -14.71 -7.23
C THR A 2 -18.05 -14.48 -7.40
N LYS A 3 -17.24 -14.84 -6.40
CA LYS A 3 -15.76 -14.74 -6.47
C LYS A 3 -15.18 -15.43 -7.71
N LYS A 4 -15.78 -16.56 -8.10
CA LYS A 4 -15.42 -17.32 -9.30
C LYS A 4 -15.81 -16.60 -10.58
N GLU A 5 -17.04 -16.08 -10.66
CA GLU A 5 -17.49 -15.27 -11.82
C GLU A 5 -16.66 -14.00 -12.03
N LEU A 6 -16.12 -13.45 -10.94
CA LEU A 6 -15.26 -12.27 -10.99
C LEU A 6 -13.85 -12.59 -11.48
N GLN A 7 -13.25 -13.65 -10.94
CA GLN A 7 -11.99 -14.19 -11.45
C GLN A 7 -12.11 -14.54 -12.93
N ASP A 8 -13.20 -15.20 -13.34
CA ASP A 8 -13.44 -15.55 -14.73
C ASP A 8 -13.62 -14.28 -15.59
N TYR A 9 -14.38 -13.27 -15.13
CA TYR A 9 -14.55 -12.00 -15.84
C TYR A 9 -13.22 -11.27 -16.08
N TYR A 10 -12.35 -11.18 -15.08
CA TYR A 10 -11.08 -10.48 -15.21
C TYR A 10 -9.98 -11.34 -15.85
N ASN A 11 -9.99 -12.67 -15.67
CA ASN A 11 -9.09 -13.60 -16.37
C ASN A 11 -9.39 -13.65 -17.87
N ILE A 12 -10.66 -13.57 -18.27
CA ILE A 12 -11.03 -13.47 -19.71
C ILE A 12 -10.63 -12.11 -20.28
N ASN A 13 -10.64 -11.04 -19.47
CA ASN A 13 -10.23 -9.69 -19.86
C ASN A 13 -8.74 -9.37 -19.59
N SER A 14 -7.95 -10.36 -19.15
CA SER A 14 -6.55 -10.22 -18.71
C SER A 14 -5.56 -9.77 -19.80
N LEU A 15 -5.97 -9.78 -21.07
CA LEU A 15 -5.18 -9.27 -22.19
C LEU A 15 -5.40 -7.77 -22.48
N CYS A 16 -6.32 -7.13 -21.76
CA CYS A 16 -6.51 -5.69 -21.88
C CYS A 16 -5.81 -5.01 -20.69
N PHE A 17 -4.54 -4.65 -20.89
CA PHE A 17 -3.88 -3.57 -20.16
C PHE A 17 -4.64 -2.27 -20.43
N ILE A 18 -5.80 -2.12 -19.82
CA ILE A 18 -6.47 -0.83 -19.81
C ILE A 18 -5.67 -0.07 -18.77
N GLU A 19 -4.95 0.98 -19.20
CA GLU A 19 -4.56 2.05 -18.31
C GLU A 19 -5.86 2.62 -17.74
N TYR A 20 -6.40 1.95 -16.72
CA TYR A 20 -7.55 2.39 -15.97
C TYR A 20 -7.07 3.60 -15.20
N ASP A 21 -7.42 4.75 -15.75
CA ASP A 21 -7.04 6.05 -15.23
C ASP A 21 -7.53 6.20 -13.79
N VAL A 22 -6.79 7.00 -13.03
CA VAL A 22 -7.08 7.54 -11.69
C VAL A 22 -8.56 7.91 -11.51
N MET A 23 -9.24 8.26 -12.60
CA MET A 23 -10.68 8.51 -12.70
C MET A 23 -11.55 7.40 -12.10
N GLN A 24 -11.33 6.11 -12.37
CA GLN A 24 -12.24 5.08 -11.82
C GLN A 24 -12.06 4.86 -10.32
N THR A 25 -10.83 4.95 -9.81
CA THR A 25 -10.60 4.93 -8.36
C THR A 25 -11.16 6.18 -7.69
N GLN A 26 -11.04 7.33 -8.35
CA GLN A 26 -11.71 8.54 -7.93
C GLN A 26 -13.22 8.35 -7.91
N THR A 27 -13.84 7.84 -8.98
CA THR A 27 -15.28 7.55 -9.04
C THR A 27 -15.70 6.60 -7.92
N TYR A 28 -14.99 5.49 -7.72
CA TYR A 28 -15.27 4.53 -6.66
C TYR A 28 -15.31 5.17 -5.25
N PHE A 29 -14.33 6.01 -4.91
CA PHE A 29 -14.33 6.71 -3.62
C PHE A 29 -15.28 7.91 -3.57
N TYR A 30 -15.57 8.54 -4.71
CA TYR A 30 -16.46 9.71 -4.76
C TYR A 30 -17.94 9.33 -4.69
N GLU A 31 -18.31 8.21 -5.32
CA GLU A 31 -19.65 7.62 -5.32
C GLU A 31 -20.01 6.99 -3.97
N ARG A 32 -19.04 6.46 -3.22
CA ARG A 32 -19.28 5.81 -1.91
C ARG A 32 -19.43 6.76 -0.72
N GLU A 33 -19.74 8.04 -0.97
CA GLU A 33 -20.11 9.13 -0.04
C GLU A 33 -19.37 9.32 1.30
N SER A 34 -18.36 8.54 1.66
CA SER A 34 -17.61 8.77 2.89
C SER A 34 -16.62 9.91 2.70
N SER A 35 -16.84 11.01 3.42
CA SER A 35 -15.92 12.16 3.52
C SER A 35 -14.51 11.73 3.95
N TYR A 36 -14.41 10.63 4.70
CA TYR A 36 -13.16 10.00 5.14
C TYR A 36 -12.34 9.48 3.96
N TRP A 37 -12.88 8.57 3.15
CA TRP A 37 -12.15 7.99 2.02
C TRP A 37 -11.77 9.03 0.97
N LYS A 38 -12.63 10.05 0.77
CA LYS A 38 -12.32 11.21 -0.08
C LYS A 38 -11.10 11.99 0.41
N LYS A 39 -10.97 12.20 1.72
CA LYS A 39 -9.81 12.87 2.34
C LYS A 39 -8.52 12.05 2.15
N HIS A 40 -8.56 10.75 2.42
CA HIS A 40 -7.40 9.87 2.22
C HIS A 40 -6.99 9.80 0.75
N TRP A 41 -7.94 9.68 -0.18
CA TRP A 41 -7.65 9.67 -1.61
C TRP A 41 -7.01 10.98 -2.09
N LYS A 42 -7.49 12.14 -1.63
CA LYS A 42 -6.88 13.44 -1.94
C LYS A 42 -5.42 13.51 -1.47
N LYS A 43 -5.16 13.07 -0.23
CA LYS A 43 -3.81 12.99 0.34
C LYS A 43 -2.91 12.06 -0.49
N THR A 44 -3.37 10.86 -0.79
CA THR A 44 -2.66 9.88 -1.63
C THR A 44 -2.32 10.47 -3.01
N ARG A 45 -3.28 11.06 -3.71
CA ARG A 45 -3.06 11.69 -5.01
C ARG A 45 -2.06 12.85 -4.96
N SER A 46 -2.09 13.66 -3.90
CA SER A 46 -1.15 14.76 -3.72
C SER A 46 0.29 14.24 -3.67
N VAL A 47 0.53 13.19 -2.90
CA VAL A 47 1.84 12.53 -2.80
C VAL A 47 2.23 11.90 -4.13
N MET A 48 1.36 11.11 -4.76
CA MET A 48 1.64 10.49 -6.06
C MET A 48 1.99 11.53 -7.13
N LYS A 49 1.27 12.66 -7.17
CA LYS A 49 1.56 13.76 -8.10
C LYS A 49 2.92 14.39 -7.83
N ARG A 50 3.27 14.62 -6.55
CA ARG A 50 4.56 15.19 -6.14
C ARG A 50 5.73 14.30 -6.58
N TYR A 51 5.59 13.00 -6.43
CA TYR A 51 6.62 12.00 -6.76
C TYR A 51 6.51 11.41 -8.17
N LYS A 52 5.56 11.92 -8.96
CA LYS A 52 5.27 11.47 -10.33
C LYS A 52 4.96 9.98 -10.43
N CYS A 53 4.52 9.34 -9.35
CA CYS A 53 4.11 7.93 -9.34
C CYS A 53 2.81 7.80 -10.16
N LYS A 54 2.86 7.05 -11.27
CA LYS A 54 1.69 6.84 -12.13
C LYS A 54 0.91 5.60 -11.67
N LEU A 55 -0.36 5.77 -11.31
CA LEU A 55 -1.23 4.64 -10.97
C LEU A 55 -1.75 3.97 -12.24
N ILE A 56 -1.71 2.65 -12.27
CA ILE A 56 -2.35 1.81 -13.28
C ILE A 56 -3.08 0.70 -12.56
N HIS A 57 -4.33 0.46 -12.93
CA HIS A 57 -5.01 -0.76 -12.49
C HIS A 57 -4.83 -1.90 -13.49
N HIS A 58 -4.60 -3.11 -12.96
CA HIS A 58 -4.55 -4.34 -13.75
C HIS A 58 -5.63 -5.32 -13.30
N GLY A 59 -6.05 -6.18 -14.23
CA GLY A 59 -7.01 -7.26 -13.99
C GLY A 59 -6.35 -8.63 -13.83
N ASP A 60 -5.04 -8.69 -13.63
CA ASP A 60 -4.31 -9.96 -13.54
C ASP A 60 -4.40 -10.54 -12.12
N PHE A 61 -5.17 -11.62 -11.96
CA PHE A 61 -5.34 -12.37 -10.70
C PHE A 61 -4.23 -13.40 -10.45
N SER A 62 -3.32 -13.60 -11.42
CA SER A 62 -2.15 -14.47 -11.29
C SER A 62 -0.94 -13.75 -10.69
N GLU A 63 -0.97 -12.42 -10.64
CA GLU A 63 0.10 -11.56 -10.11
C GLU A 63 -0.23 -10.98 -8.72
N PHE A 64 0.81 -10.43 -8.08
CA PHE A 64 0.76 -9.70 -6.82
C PHE A 64 -0.33 -8.62 -6.82
N MET A 65 -0.97 -8.39 -5.67
CA MET A 65 -2.07 -7.42 -5.55
C MET A 65 -1.66 -5.97 -5.89
N GLY A 66 -0.36 -5.67 -5.82
CA GLY A 66 0.26 -4.45 -6.31
C GLY A 66 1.76 -4.64 -6.57
N SER A 67 2.34 -3.76 -7.39
CA SER A 67 3.77 -3.68 -7.65
C SER A 67 4.19 -2.30 -8.14
N TYR A 68 5.39 -1.87 -7.77
CA TYR A 68 6.05 -0.68 -8.28
C TYR A 68 7.12 -1.05 -9.31
N SER A 69 7.20 -0.25 -10.38
CA SER A 69 8.19 -0.38 -11.44
C SER A 69 9.03 0.89 -11.52
N ASP A 70 10.29 0.80 -11.08
CA ASP A 70 11.25 1.92 -11.09
C ASP A 70 11.47 2.49 -12.49
N SER A 71 11.67 1.59 -13.46
CA SER A 71 12.00 1.96 -14.83
C SER A 71 10.90 2.75 -15.52
N LEU A 72 9.65 2.55 -15.09
CA LEU A 72 8.48 3.22 -15.64
C LEU A 72 7.89 4.27 -14.70
N ASN A 73 8.35 4.32 -13.44
CA ASN A 73 7.74 5.06 -12.34
C ASN A 73 6.22 4.83 -12.28
N LYS A 74 5.83 3.55 -12.36
CA LYS A 74 4.43 3.10 -12.42
C LYS A 74 4.12 2.21 -11.22
N ILE A 75 3.01 2.51 -10.56
CA ILE A 75 2.37 1.64 -9.56
C ILE A 75 1.27 0.88 -10.27
N LYS A 76 1.39 -0.44 -10.32
CA LYS A 76 0.33 -1.35 -10.77
C LYS A 76 -0.39 -1.88 -9.53
N ILE A 77 -1.71 -1.80 -9.49
CA ILE A 77 -2.50 -2.36 -8.38
C ILE A 77 -3.85 -2.85 -8.87
N MET A 78 -4.43 -3.86 -8.24
CA MET A 78 -5.81 -4.24 -8.57
C MET A 78 -6.81 -3.11 -8.20
N PRO A 79 -7.94 -2.97 -8.91
CA PRO A 79 -8.97 -2.00 -8.56
C PRO A 79 -9.50 -2.17 -7.12
N PRO A 80 -9.88 -1.09 -6.41
CA PRO A 80 -10.38 -1.19 -5.03
C PRO A 80 -11.64 -2.08 -4.90
N ALA A 81 -12.48 -2.14 -5.94
CA ALA A 81 -13.62 -3.03 -5.99
C ALA A 81 -13.24 -4.52 -5.85
N VAL A 82 -12.09 -4.92 -6.39
CA VAL A 82 -11.58 -6.30 -6.32
C VAL A 82 -11.17 -6.63 -4.89
N PHE A 83 -10.46 -5.73 -4.21
CA PHE A 83 -10.11 -5.92 -2.79
C PHE A 83 -11.35 -6.07 -1.91
N VAL A 84 -12.40 -5.28 -2.15
CA VAL A 84 -13.68 -5.38 -1.45
C VAL A 84 -14.41 -6.69 -1.72
N GLN A 85 -14.22 -7.30 -2.89
CA GLN A 85 -14.84 -8.58 -3.24
C GLN A 85 -14.06 -9.79 -2.73
N ILE A 86 -12.74 -9.64 -2.52
CA ILE A 86 -11.89 -10.68 -1.95
C ILE A 86 -12.10 -10.79 -0.44
N GLU A 87 -12.27 -9.65 0.24
CA GLU A 87 -12.46 -9.59 1.69
C GLU A 87 -13.93 -9.79 2.08
N ASP A 88 -14.15 -10.36 3.26
CA ASP A 88 -15.49 -10.66 3.79
C ASP A 88 -16.30 -9.40 4.15
N ASN A 89 -15.66 -8.23 4.17
CA ASN A 89 -16.33 -6.95 4.32
C ASN A 89 -15.63 -5.81 3.56
N GLU A 90 -16.43 -4.83 3.16
CA GLU A 90 -15.99 -3.66 2.39
C GLU A 90 -14.89 -2.86 3.08
N PHE A 91 -14.97 -2.70 4.40
CA PHE A 91 -13.97 -1.93 5.15
C PHE A 91 -12.58 -2.55 5.06
N THR A 92 -12.49 -3.85 5.27
CA THR A 92 -11.24 -4.61 5.21
C THR A 92 -10.66 -4.56 3.80
N GLY A 93 -11.52 -4.70 2.78
CA GLY A 93 -11.10 -4.55 1.38
C GLY A 93 -10.53 -3.18 1.06
N ILE A 94 -11.20 -2.10 1.47
CA ILE A 94 -10.69 -0.73 1.25
C ILE A 94 -9.39 -0.50 2.02
N CYS A 95 -9.27 -1.01 3.25
CA CYS A 95 -8.03 -0.88 4.02
C CYS A 95 -6.88 -1.65 3.37
N ASN A 96 -7.12 -2.87 2.87
CA ASN A 96 -6.12 -3.64 2.14
C ASN A 96 -5.69 -2.93 0.84
N TYR A 97 -6.64 -2.36 0.10
CA TYR A 97 -6.31 -1.55 -1.07
C TYR A 97 -5.36 -0.41 -0.72
N TYR A 98 -5.65 0.35 0.34
CA TYR A 98 -4.79 1.45 0.75
C TYR A 98 -3.46 1.00 1.36
N LYS A 99 -3.43 -0.11 2.10
CA LYS A 99 -2.21 -0.73 2.60
C LYS A 99 -1.27 -1.04 1.44
N THR A 100 -1.77 -1.77 0.43
CA THR A 100 -1.02 -2.12 -0.78
C THR A 100 -0.64 -0.89 -1.59
N LEU A 101 -1.55 0.08 -1.77
CA LEU A 101 -1.22 1.29 -2.53
C LEU A 101 -0.12 2.11 -1.86
N TRP A 102 -0.16 2.29 -0.55
CA TRP A 102 0.89 3.03 0.16
C TRP A 102 2.20 2.27 0.26
N HIS A 103 2.17 0.93 0.27
CA HIS A 103 3.35 0.09 0.11
C HIS A 103 4.11 0.48 -1.17
N GLU A 104 3.42 0.45 -2.31
CA GLU A 104 4.03 0.80 -3.60
C GLU A 104 4.40 2.29 -3.73
N ILE A 105 3.65 3.20 -3.10
CA ILE A 105 4.02 4.62 -3.04
C ILE A 105 5.31 4.82 -2.24
N PHE A 106 5.53 4.06 -1.16
CA PHE A 106 6.77 4.18 -0.40
C PHE A 106 7.98 3.68 -1.18
N HIS A 107 7.87 2.60 -1.95
CA HIS A 107 8.90 2.23 -2.92
C HIS A 107 9.19 3.40 -3.89
N CYS A 108 8.14 3.96 -4.52
CA CYS A 108 8.29 5.12 -5.41
C CYS A 108 9.04 6.30 -4.76
N ILE A 109 8.67 6.66 -3.52
CA ILE A 109 9.32 7.75 -2.78
C ILE A 109 10.77 7.40 -2.43
N ILE A 110 11.02 6.16 -2.01
CA ILE A 110 12.37 5.72 -1.62
C ILE A 110 13.34 5.87 -2.80
N HIS A 111 12.93 5.38 -3.97
CA HIS A 111 13.71 5.47 -5.21
C HIS A 111 13.92 6.92 -5.66
N HIS A 112 12.95 7.81 -5.41
CA HIS A 112 13.04 9.22 -5.80
C HIS A 112 13.85 10.09 -4.82
N GLU A 113 13.77 9.87 -3.51
CA GLU A 113 14.38 10.74 -2.50
C GLU A 113 15.78 10.28 -2.08
N PHE A 114 16.01 8.96 -2.03
CA PHE A 114 17.23 8.43 -1.41
C PHE A 114 18.22 7.87 -2.41
N HIS A 115 17.89 7.89 -3.71
CA HIS A 115 18.72 7.38 -4.81
C HIS A 115 19.47 6.14 -4.36
N VAL A 116 18.71 5.11 -3.94
CA VAL A 116 19.23 3.98 -3.18
C VAL A 116 20.47 3.44 -3.90
N ASN A 117 21.65 3.81 -3.39
CA ASN A 117 22.90 3.21 -3.82
C ASN A 117 22.73 1.72 -3.57
N MET A 118 23.13 0.90 -4.55
CA MET A 118 22.99 -0.57 -4.69
C MET A 118 23.32 -1.46 -3.46
N LEU A 119 23.55 -0.89 -2.27
CA LEU A 119 23.86 -1.53 -1.01
C LEU A 119 22.63 -1.88 -0.15
N LEU A 120 21.43 -1.37 -0.43
CA LEU A 120 20.22 -2.02 0.08
C LEU A 120 19.92 -3.20 -0.82
N LYS A 121 20.17 -4.40 -0.30
CA LYS A 121 19.54 -5.61 -0.84
C LYS A 121 18.03 -5.38 -0.89
N TYR A 122 17.35 -5.90 -1.90
CA TYR A 122 15.90 -5.79 -2.06
C TYR A 122 15.14 -6.07 -0.75
N GLU A 123 15.57 -7.06 0.02
CA GLU A 123 14.99 -7.41 1.33
C GLU A 123 15.08 -6.30 2.38
N ALA A 124 16.11 -5.46 2.31
CA ALA A 124 16.31 -4.36 3.24
C ALA A 124 15.32 -3.23 2.97
N GLU A 125 15.08 -2.93 1.69
CA GLU A 125 14.05 -1.97 1.29
C GLU A 125 12.65 -2.47 1.63
N GLU A 126 12.33 -3.70 1.28
CA GLU A 126 11.06 -4.34 1.62
C GLU A 126 10.77 -4.28 3.13
N MET A 127 11.77 -4.55 3.97
CA MET A 127 11.61 -4.43 5.41
C MET A 127 11.35 -2.98 5.85
N ILE A 128 12.02 -1.99 5.24
CA ILE A 128 11.78 -0.57 5.52
C ILE A 128 10.36 -0.18 5.13
N VAL A 129 9.89 -0.62 3.96
CA VAL A 129 8.54 -0.31 3.45
C VAL A 129 7.47 -0.95 4.32
N GLU A 130 7.59 -2.23 4.67
CA GLU A 130 6.63 -2.91 5.56
C GLU A 130 6.56 -2.24 6.94
N GLU A 131 7.72 -1.87 7.50
CA GLU A 131 7.78 -1.16 8.78
C GLU A 131 7.15 0.24 8.67
N ALA A 132 7.39 0.96 7.57
CA ALA A 132 6.76 2.25 7.30
C ALA A 132 5.24 2.14 7.14
N VAL A 133 4.73 1.13 6.41
CA VAL A 133 3.28 0.88 6.26
C VAL A 133 2.67 0.59 7.64
N ARG A 134 3.30 -0.29 8.43
CA ARG A 134 2.86 -0.64 9.77
C ARG A 134 2.74 0.58 10.68
N ASP A 135 3.75 1.46 10.66
CA ASP A 135 3.87 2.55 11.64
C ASP A 135 3.18 3.86 11.19
N ILE A 136 3.04 4.08 9.88
CA ILE A 136 2.49 5.31 9.31
C ILE A 136 1.06 5.10 8.83
N VAL A 137 0.85 4.10 7.97
CA VAL A 137 -0.37 3.95 7.16
C VAL A 137 -1.48 3.29 7.97
N LEU A 138 -1.18 2.17 8.66
CA LEU A 138 -2.17 1.45 9.46
C LEU A 138 -2.75 2.33 10.59
N ASN A 139 -1.95 3.25 11.12
CA ASN A 139 -2.40 4.16 12.18
C ASN A 139 -3.29 5.30 11.68
N ASP A 140 -3.26 5.65 10.39
CA ASP A 140 -4.04 6.75 9.80
C ASP A 140 -5.24 6.27 8.96
N ILE A 141 -5.17 5.07 8.36
CA ILE A 141 -6.21 4.56 7.44
C ILE A 141 -7.24 3.68 8.16
N CYS A 142 -6.87 3.04 9.26
CA CYS A 142 -7.79 2.24 10.07
C CYS A 142 -8.68 2.99 11.10
N PRO A 143 -8.50 4.28 11.50
CA PRO A 143 -9.23 4.77 12.67
C PRO A 143 -10.70 5.23 12.50
N GLU A 144 -11.21 5.68 11.33
CA GLU A 144 -12.41 6.57 11.39
C GLU A 144 -13.68 6.14 10.64
N TYR A 145 -13.71 5.05 9.86
CA TYR A 145 -15.01 4.58 9.32
C TYR A 145 -15.95 4.04 10.43
N TYR A 146 -15.44 3.87 11.66
CA TYR A 146 -16.13 3.28 12.81
C TYR A 146 -16.83 4.25 13.77
N GLN A 147 -16.79 5.56 13.56
CA GLN A 147 -17.84 6.39 14.20
C GLN A 147 -19.24 6.08 13.61
N TYR A 148 -19.32 5.39 12.47
CA TYR A 148 -20.57 5.11 11.76
C TYR A 148 -21.18 3.72 12.01
N LEU A 149 -20.42 2.69 12.44
CA LEU A 149 -20.93 1.29 12.54
C LEU A 149 -20.84 0.60 13.92
N ASN A 150 -20.67 1.35 15.00
CA ASN A 150 -21.14 0.97 16.35
C ASN A 150 -20.62 -0.35 16.99
N ASN A 151 -19.54 -0.96 16.51
CA ASN A 151 -18.90 -2.14 17.14
C ASN A 151 -17.39 -1.94 17.30
N LYS A 152 -16.96 -1.58 18.52
CA LYS A 152 -15.55 -1.33 18.86
C LYS A 152 -14.59 -2.54 18.70
N GLY A 153 -15.11 -3.73 18.36
CA GLY A 153 -14.32 -4.96 18.25
C GLY A 153 -13.57 -5.15 16.94
N ASP A 154 -14.19 -4.84 15.80
CA ASP A 154 -13.62 -5.24 14.49
C ASP A 154 -12.44 -4.37 14.06
N LEU A 155 -12.39 -3.10 14.48
CA LEU A 155 -11.27 -2.20 14.18
C LEU A 155 -9.96 -2.69 14.80
N VAL A 156 -10.02 -3.11 16.06
CA VAL A 156 -8.87 -3.68 16.76
C VAL A 156 -8.43 -4.98 16.07
N ASN A 157 -9.38 -5.80 15.62
CA ASN A 157 -9.10 -7.05 14.92
C ASN A 157 -8.46 -6.84 13.55
N VAL A 158 -8.98 -5.94 12.71
CA VAL A 158 -8.41 -5.62 11.39
C VAL A 158 -7.02 -5.02 11.53
N ARG A 159 -6.83 -4.07 12.46
CA ARG A 159 -5.52 -3.49 12.75
C ARG A 159 -4.53 -4.57 13.21
N ASN A 160 -4.95 -5.43 14.14
CA ASN A 160 -4.08 -6.49 14.66
C ASN A 160 -3.75 -7.53 13.58
N LYS A 161 -4.70 -7.86 12.71
CA LYS A 161 -4.48 -8.73 11.54
C LYS A 161 -3.40 -8.13 10.65
N PHE A 162 -3.55 -6.88 10.21
CA PHE A 162 -2.57 -6.25 9.31
C PHE A 162 -1.23 -5.99 9.96
N LYS A 163 -1.21 -5.60 11.24
CA LYS A 163 0.02 -5.46 12.00
C LYS A 163 0.76 -6.79 12.07
N LYS A 164 0.05 -7.88 12.36
CA LYS A 164 0.62 -9.23 12.41
C LYS A 164 1.21 -9.63 11.06
N GLU A 165 0.48 -9.40 9.96
CA GLU A 165 1.00 -9.65 8.61
C GLU A 165 2.29 -8.86 8.33
N CYS A 166 2.32 -7.56 8.62
CA CYS A 166 3.55 -6.75 8.45
C CYS A 166 4.69 -7.26 9.34
N ASP A 167 4.41 -7.61 10.60
CA ASP A 167 5.42 -8.14 11.52
C ASP A 167 5.97 -9.51 11.03
N GLU A 168 5.13 -10.36 10.44
CA GLU A 168 5.53 -11.62 9.81
C GLU A 168 6.44 -11.38 8.58
N TYR A 169 6.10 -10.43 7.70
CA TYR A 169 6.94 -10.06 6.55
C TYR A 169 8.28 -9.45 6.97
N ILE A 170 8.27 -8.52 7.94
CA ILE A 170 9.48 -7.91 8.50
C ILE A 170 10.42 -8.99 9.02
N GLU A 171 9.91 -10.01 9.72
CA GLU A 171 10.73 -11.09 10.26
C GLU A 171 11.31 -12.00 9.16
N VAL A 172 10.55 -12.28 8.09
CA VAL A 172 11.05 -13.01 6.91
C VAL A 172 12.22 -12.24 6.27
N TYR A 173 12.04 -10.94 6.01
CA TYR A 173 13.09 -10.13 5.42
C TYR A 173 14.29 -10.00 6.34
N ARG A 174 14.08 -9.76 7.64
CA ARG A 174 15.14 -9.73 8.65
C ARG A 174 15.99 -11.00 8.64
N LYS A 175 15.40 -12.18 8.48
CA LYS A 175 16.14 -13.45 8.41
C LYS A 175 16.97 -13.61 7.13
N LYS A 176 16.54 -13.03 6.02
CA LYS A 176 17.30 -13.02 4.75
C LYS A 176 18.47 -12.04 4.78
N LEU A 177 18.42 -11.04 5.65
CA LEU A 177 19.47 -10.06 5.83
C LEU A 177 20.67 -10.65 6.60
N LEU A 178 21.72 -10.98 5.86
CA LEU A 178 23.01 -11.37 6.41
C LEU A 178 23.90 -10.12 6.56
N TYR A 179 24.19 -9.74 7.81
CA TYR A 179 25.02 -8.60 8.17
C TYR A 179 26.05 -8.98 9.25
N ASP A 180 27.17 -8.26 9.27
CA ASP A 180 27.98 -8.16 10.48
C ASP A 180 27.37 -7.14 11.48
N GLU A 181 27.87 -7.08 12.72
CA GLU A 181 27.30 -6.19 13.74
C GLU A 181 27.41 -4.70 13.41
N LYS A 182 28.43 -4.29 12.64
CA LYS A 182 28.67 -2.90 12.28
C LYS A 182 27.65 -2.47 11.22
N ASP A 183 27.46 -3.30 10.20
CA ASP A 183 26.50 -3.10 9.13
C ASP A 183 25.06 -3.10 9.68
N LYS A 184 24.77 -3.95 10.67
CA LYS A 184 23.46 -3.96 11.34
C LYS A 184 23.14 -2.63 12.02
N LYS A 185 24.10 -2.04 12.76
CA LYS A 185 23.90 -0.73 13.40
C LYS A 185 23.70 0.38 12.38
N GLN A 186 24.49 0.37 11.31
CA GLN A 186 24.39 1.37 10.24
C GLN A 186 23.05 1.25 9.51
N PHE A 187 22.60 0.02 9.24
CA PHE A 187 21.29 -0.26 8.65
C PHE A 187 20.15 0.28 9.53
N GLU A 188 20.17 0.03 10.85
CA GLU A 188 19.12 0.53 11.74
C GLU A 188 19.04 2.07 11.77
N ILE A 189 20.18 2.77 11.75
CA ILE A 189 20.23 4.23 11.64
C ILE A 189 19.61 4.69 10.31
N TYR A 190 19.97 4.04 9.22
CA TYR A 190 19.49 4.38 7.88
C TYR A 190 17.98 4.13 7.73
N LYS A 191 17.50 2.97 8.20
CA LYS A 191 16.07 2.63 8.27
C LYS A 191 15.29 3.68 9.06
N CYS A 192 15.76 4.03 10.26
CA CYS A 192 15.12 5.07 11.07
C CYS A 192 15.04 6.41 10.33
N HIS A 193 16.10 6.79 9.62
CA HIS A 193 16.12 8.01 8.82
C HIS A 193 15.07 7.99 7.71
N ILE A 194 14.98 6.90 6.93
CA ILE A 194 14.00 6.78 5.84
C ILE A 194 12.57 6.81 6.39
N ILE A 195 12.26 6.01 7.41
CA ILE A 195 10.89 5.93 7.97
C ILE A 195 10.44 7.31 8.49
N ASN A 196 11.32 8.04 9.18
CA ASN A 196 10.99 9.38 9.66
C ASN A 196 10.69 10.35 8.50
N LYS A 197 11.47 10.30 7.42
CA LYS A 197 11.22 11.11 6.24
C LYS A 197 9.93 10.71 5.52
N LEU A 198 9.64 9.41 5.39
CA LEU A 198 8.36 8.92 4.85
C LEU A 198 7.18 9.44 5.68
N LYS A 199 7.31 9.41 7.01
CA LYS A 199 6.32 9.95 7.94
C LYS A 199 6.11 11.46 7.77
N GLU A 200 7.18 12.23 7.54
CA GLU A 200 7.07 13.65 7.22
C GLU A 200 6.33 13.90 5.91
N ILE A 201 6.68 13.16 4.85
CA ILE A 201 6.06 13.29 3.52
C ILE A 201 4.57 12.96 3.62
N TYR A 202 4.24 11.88 4.33
CA TYR A 202 2.88 11.46 4.60
C TYR A 202 2.10 12.56 5.33
N ASN A 203 2.66 13.16 6.38
CA ASN A 203 1.95 14.13 7.22
C ASN A 203 1.90 15.56 6.66
N LYS A 204 2.82 15.95 5.76
CA LYS A 204 2.88 17.30 5.17
C LYS A 204 1.79 17.55 4.10
N CYS A 205 1.10 16.52 3.64
CA CYS A 205 -0.05 16.65 2.74
C CYS A 205 -1.35 16.74 3.55
N LYS A 206 -1.61 17.91 4.15
CA LYS A 206 -2.89 18.26 4.80
C LYS A 206 -3.65 19.26 3.96
#